data_AF-A0A813FPS7-F1
#
_entry.id   AF-A0A813FPS7-F1
#
_cell.length_a   1.000
_cell.length_b   1.000
_cell.length_c   1.000
_cell.angle_alpha   90.00
_cell.angle_beta   90.00
_cell.angle_gamma   90.00
#
_symmetry.space_group_name_H-M   'P 1'
#
loop_
_entity.id
_entity.type
_entity.pdbx_description
1 polymer ?
#
loop_
_entity_poly.entity_id
_entity_poly.type
_entity_poly.pdbx_seq_one_letter_code
_entity_poly.pdbx_strand_id
1 'polypeptide(L)'
;MAGSIPGVACTRASGERSTDDKEPGEEACLGVVAGEGFEKLRSEKAWASLQAFQNAPGNKCPECWLTRQHCCCAGIPQTQLRLKVYVLMHHVELSQRRASNTAKLLLQFGAELLAWGVQEHDERLERLISEDLEGTVVLFPSKDAVQARELGAQAAMQVRQVVVLDGGWRETSRMNNGISPEVVRCVVDSASRAELGGTRKYAGGCDGHVQTAAAFVTLLRELGEEESEISAVRDGLAHFLSCYEAQINRSKT
;
A
#
# COMPACT_ATOMS: atom_id res chain seq x y z
N MET A 1 -45.50 -37.87 43.62
CA MET A 1 -44.67 -38.28 44.76
C MET A 1 -43.24 -37.86 44.48
N ALA A 2 -42.55 -37.35 45.51
CA ALA A 2 -41.25 -36.66 45.53
C ALA A 2 -41.24 -35.30 44.82
N GLY A 3 -40.81 -34.18 45.41
CA GLY A 3 -40.27 -33.89 46.74
C GLY A 3 -39.69 -32.46 46.73
N SER A 4 -39.91 -31.73 47.83
CA SER A 4 -39.50 -30.35 48.21
C SER A 4 -38.02 -29.99 47.92
N ILE A 5 -37.54 -28.72 47.90
CA ILE A 5 -37.45 -27.70 48.98
C ILE A 5 -37.06 -26.30 48.36
N PRO A 6 -37.37 -25.15 49.00
CA PRO A 6 -37.34 -23.80 48.40
C PRO A 6 -36.21 -22.85 48.89
N GLY A 7 -35.97 -21.81 48.07
CA GLY A 7 -35.74 -20.38 48.39
C GLY A 7 -34.73 -19.92 49.45
N VAL A 8 -33.89 -18.93 49.09
CA VAL A 8 -33.45 -17.88 50.04
C VAL A 8 -33.36 -16.53 49.32
N ALA A 9 -34.01 -15.54 49.93
CA ALA A 9 -34.15 -14.17 49.51
C ALA A 9 -32.92 -13.31 49.83
N CYS A 10 -32.66 -12.34 48.94
CA CYS A 10 -31.67 -11.28 49.08
C CYS A 10 -32.18 -10.19 50.03
N THR A 11 -31.41 -9.86 51.06
CA THR A 11 -31.61 -8.64 51.88
C THR A 11 -30.31 -7.85 52.02
N ARG A 12 -30.39 -6.61 51.52
CA ARG A 12 -29.77 -5.33 51.94
C ARG A 12 -28.48 -5.35 52.77
N ALA A 13 -27.51 -4.54 52.35
CA ALA A 13 -27.01 -3.42 53.17
C ALA A 13 -26.18 -2.43 52.34
N SER A 14 -26.31 -1.18 52.76
CA SER A 14 -25.82 0.09 52.23
C SER A 14 -24.34 0.35 52.53
N GLY A 15 -23.70 1.19 51.71
CA GLY A 15 -22.41 1.81 51.99
C GLY A 15 -22.10 2.92 50.98
N GLU A 16 -22.29 4.17 51.38
CA GLU A 16 -21.94 5.37 50.62
C GLU A 16 -20.43 5.66 50.62
N ARG A 17 -20.03 6.49 49.62
CA ARG A 17 -18.94 7.50 49.64
C ARG A 17 -17.58 7.06 49.07
N SER A 18 -17.21 7.53 47.88
CA SER A 18 -16.41 8.76 47.69
C SER A 18 -16.17 9.02 46.20
N THR A 19 -16.31 10.29 45.82
CA THR A 19 -15.92 10.85 44.53
C THR A 19 -14.39 10.96 44.47
N ASP A 20 -13.77 10.28 43.52
CA ASP A 20 -12.43 10.59 43.04
C ASP A 20 -12.54 10.85 41.53
N ASP A 21 -12.64 12.14 41.19
CA ASP A 21 -12.42 12.65 39.85
C ASP A 21 -10.94 12.44 39.49
N LYS A 22 -10.64 11.39 38.72
CA LYS A 22 -9.34 11.21 38.07
C LYS A 22 -9.45 11.69 36.63
N GLU A 23 -8.87 12.86 36.36
CA GLU A 23 -8.63 13.34 34.99
C GLU A 23 -7.83 12.29 34.19
N PRO A 24 -8.25 11.94 32.96
CA PRO A 24 -7.44 11.14 32.06
C PRO A 24 -6.75 12.06 31.07
N GLY A 25 -5.46 12.38 31.27
CA GLY A 25 -4.76 13.19 30.29
C GLY A 25 -3.32 13.52 30.63
N GLU A 26 -2.41 12.55 30.53
CA GLU A 26 -0.97 12.85 30.32
C GLU A 26 -0.16 11.61 29.88
N GLU A 27 -0.47 10.41 30.39
CA GLU A 27 0.31 9.19 30.07
C GLU A 27 0.14 8.69 28.61
N ALA A 28 -0.99 8.98 27.95
CA ALA A 28 -1.22 8.55 26.57
C ALA A 28 -0.37 9.33 25.54
N CYS A 29 -0.07 10.61 25.80
CA CYS A 29 0.69 11.44 24.86
C CYS A 29 2.18 11.05 24.83
N LEU A 30 2.78 10.72 25.97
CA LEU A 30 4.20 10.33 26.05
C LEU A 30 4.51 9.04 25.28
N GLY A 31 3.59 8.07 25.30
CA GLY A 31 3.71 6.81 24.54
C GLY A 31 3.58 6.98 23.03
N VAL A 32 2.71 7.90 22.58
CA VAL A 32 2.51 8.21 21.15
C VAL A 32 3.73 8.94 20.57
N VAL A 33 4.23 9.96 21.27
CA VAL A 33 5.40 10.75 20.83
C VAL A 33 6.67 9.89 20.76
N ALA A 34 6.86 8.98 21.72
CA ALA A 34 7.96 8.01 21.65
C ALA A 34 7.80 7.06 20.44
N GLY A 35 6.58 6.56 20.20
CA GLY A 35 6.26 5.69 19.07
C GLY A 35 6.51 6.33 17.70
N GLU A 36 6.12 7.59 17.53
CA GLU A 36 6.37 8.39 16.33
C GLU A 36 7.87 8.64 16.10
N GLY A 37 8.62 8.96 17.15
CA GLY A 37 10.07 9.11 17.08
C GLY A 37 10.80 7.83 16.62
N PHE A 38 10.36 6.65 17.09
CA PHE A 38 10.90 5.37 16.62
C PHE A 38 10.51 5.04 15.17
N GLU A 39 9.31 5.41 14.74
CA GLU A 39 8.84 5.19 13.37
C GLU A 39 9.65 6.03 12.37
N LYS A 40 9.87 7.31 12.69
CA LYS A 40 10.74 8.22 11.92
C LYS A 40 12.18 7.71 11.82
N LEU A 41 12.75 7.19 12.92
CA LEU A 41 14.10 6.62 12.86
C LEU A 41 14.15 5.36 11.97
N ARG A 42 13.10 4.54 11.98
CA ARG A 42 13.02 3.33 11.15
C ARG A 42 12.85 3.66 9.68
N SER A 43 12.05 4.67 9.33
CA SER A 43 11.88 5.15 7.95
C SER A 43 13.17 5.72 7.38
N GLU A 44 13.85 6.60 8.11
CA GLU A 44 15.15 7.16 7.73
C GLU A 44 16.20 6.06 7.50
N LYS A 45 16.30 5.10 8.42
CA LYS A 45 17.22 3.96 8.27
C LYS A 45 16.86 3.07 7.08
N ALA A 46 15.57 2.83 6.84
CA ALA A 46 15.11 2.04 5.70
C ALA A 46 15.45 2.73 4.37
N TRP A 47 15.23 4.04 4.29
CA TRP A 47 15.55 4.86 3.13
C TRP A 47 17.05 4.89 2.85
N ALA A 48 17.88 5.18 3.86
CA ALA A 48 19.33 5.11 3.74
C ALA A 48 19.81 3.71 3.33
N SER A 49 19.18 2.65 3.85
CA SER A 49 19.47 1.27 3.44
C SER A 49 19.11 1.00 1.99
N LEU A 50 18.04 1.59 1.46
CA LEU A 50 17.67 1.47 0.05
C LEU A 50 18.69 2.18 -0.84
N GLN A 51 19.06 3.42 -0.49
CA GLN A 51 20.05 4.18 -1.24
C GLN A 51 21.42 3.47 -1.27
N ALA A 52 21.86 2.94 -0.13
CA ALA A 52 23.08 2.13 -0.06
C ALA A 52 22.98 0.87 -0.95
N PHE A 53 21.83 0.21 -0.97
CA PHE A 53 21.57 -0.92 -1.84
C PHE A 53 21.60 -0.52 -3.33
N GLN A 54 20.99 0.60 -3.70
CA GLN A 54 21.00 1.09 -5.09
C GLN A 54 22.42 1.39 -5.58
N ASN A 55 23.26 1.95 -4.71
CA ASN A 55 24.67 2.23 -5.01
C ASN A 55 25.52 0.95 -5.10
N ALA A 56 25.25 -0.05 -4.25
CA ALA A 56 26.01 -1.29 -4.18
C ALA A 56 25.10 -2.53 -4.04
N PRO A 57 24.37 -2.95 -5.10
CA PRO A 57 23.32 -3.95 -5.01
C PRO A 57 23.82 -5.40 -4.94
N GLY A 58 25.14 -5.61 -5.01
CA GLY A 58 25.75 -6.93 -5.06
C GLY A 58 25.23 -7.75 -6.24
N ASN A 59 24.68 -8.94 -5.96
CA ASN A 59 24.15 -9.86 -6.96
C ASN A 59 22.70 -9.57 -7.39
N LYS A 60 22.06 -8.52 -6.87
CA LYS A 60 20.72 -8.09 -7.27
C LYS A 60 20.79 -6.93 -8.27
N CYS A 61 19.68 -6.72 -8.95
CA CYS A 61 19.38 -5.51 -9.70
C CYS A 61 18.91 -4.41 -8.72
N PRO A 62 19.45 -3.18 -8.79
CA PRO A 62 19.05 -2.09 -7.90
C PRO A 62 17.61 -1.60 -8.16
N GLU A 63 17.07 -1.89 -9.34
CA GLU A 63 15.74 -1.46 -9.76
C GLU A 63 14.67 -2.51 -9.50
N CYS A 64 14.72 -3.67 -10.18
CA CYS A 64 13.70 -4.71 -10.05
C CYS A 64 13.91 -5.66 -8.86
N TRP A 65 15.00 -5.50 -8.09
CA TRP A 65 15.37 -6.30 -6.91
C TRP A 65 15.48 -7.83 -7.11
N LEU A 66 15.37 -8.31 -8.36
CA LEU A 66 15.71 -9.67 -8.75
C LEU A 66 17.24 -9.83 -8.75
N THR A 67 17.71 -11.06 -8.76
CA THR A 67 19.13 -11.37 -9.00
C THR A 67 19.52 -10.93 -10.40
N ARG A 68 20.79 -10.54 -10.60
CA ARG A 68 21.30 -10.08 -11.90
C ARG A 68 21.03 -11.07 -13.03
N GLN A 69 21.10 -12.37 -12.75
CA GLN A 69 20.81 -13.43 -13.72
C GLN A 69 19.34 -13.47 -14.18
N HIS A 70 18.43 -12.94 -13.37
CA HIS A 70 16.98 -12.92 -13.64
C HIS A 70 16.46 -11.48 -13.69
N CYS A 71 17.32 -10.50 -13.96
CA CYS A 71 16.92 -9.11 -14.09
C CYS A 71 15.91 -8.97 -15.24
N CYS A 72 14.80 -8.27 -15.01
CA CYS A 72 13.75 -8.06 -16.01
C CYS A 72 13.79 -6.66 -16.66
N CYS A 73 14.57 -5.71 -16.14
CA CYS A 73 14.47 -4.29 -16.54
C CYS A 73 14.61 -4.07 -18.05
N ALA A 74 15.53 -4.78 -18.71
CA ALA A 74 15.75 -4.64 -20.15
C ALA A 74 14.57 -5.13 -21.02
N GLY A 75 13.68 -5.95 -20.47
CA GLY A 75 12.49 -6.46 -21.15
C GLY A 75 11.19 -5.72 -20.78
N ILE A 76 11.26 -4.69 -19.94
CA ILE A 76 10.09 -3.89 -19.59
C ILE A 76 9.76 -2.92 -20.74
N PRO A 77 8.53 -2.95 -21.29
CA PRO A 77 8.11 -2.00 -22.32
C PRO A 77 8.32 -0.56 -21.86
N GLN A 78 8.77 0.29 -22.78
CA GLN A 78 8.87 1.72 -22.52
C GLN A 78 7.55 2.38 -22.90
N THR A 79 6.93 3.07 -21.95
CA THR A 79 5.79 3.94 -22.20
C THR A 79 5.85 5.13 -21.25
N GLN A 80 5.24 6.24 -21.64
CA GLN A 80 5.04 7.39 -20.79
C GLN A 80 3.57 7.41 -20.38
N LEU A 81 3.31 7.24 -19.09
CA LEU A 81 1.95 7.35 -18.56
C LEU A 81 1.49 8.80 -18.60
N ARG A 82 0.22 9.04 -18.96
CA ARG A 82 -0.40 10.37 -18.79
C ARG A 82 -0.54 10.73 -17.32
N LEU A 83 -0.83 9.72 -16.50
CA LEU A 83 -0.95 9.87 -15.05
C LEU A 83 0.42 10.08 -14.41
N LYS A 84 0.51 11.05 -13.51
CA LYS A 84 1.60 11.12 -12.54
C LYS A 84 1.35 10.06 -11.47
N VAL A 85 2.33 9.21 -11.23
CA VAL A 85 2.19 8.09 -10.29
C VAL A 85 3.17 8.26 -9.13
N TYR A 86 2.66 8.15 -7.91
CA TYR A 86 3.44 8.22 -6.69
C TYR A 86 3.27 6.92 -5.93
N VAL A 87 4.35 6.17 -5.72
CA VAL A 87 4.34 4.96 -4.89
C VAL A 87 4.74 5.36 -3.47
N LEU A 88 3.76 5.47 -2.57
CA LEU A 88 4.02 5.68 -1.15
C LEU A 88 4.26 4.32 -0.49
N MET A 89 5.53 4.02 -0.23
CA MET A 89 5.96 2.72 0.26
C MET A 89 6.32 2.77 1.74
N HIS A 90 5.80 1.81 2.50
CA HIS A 90 6.11 1.68 3.92
C HIS A 90 7.59 1.29 4.13
N HIS A 91 8.20 1.81 5.20
CA HIS A 91 9.63 1.58 5.50
C HIS A 91 10.02 0.11 5.66
N VAL A 92 9.08 -0.74 6.07
CA VAL A 92 9.28 -2.20 6.19
C VAL A 92 9.50 -2.85 4.82
N GLU A 93 8.71 -2.48 3.81
CA GLU A 93 8.87 -2.98 2.45
C GLU A 93 10.20 -2.52 1.84
N LEU A 94 10.56 -1.25 2.05
CA LEU A 94 11.85 -0.67 1.64
C LEU A 94 13.05 -1.35 2.30
N SER A 95 12.90 -1.80 3.55
CA SER A 95 13.95 -2.55 4.27
C SER A 95 14.10 -3.97 3.74
N GLN A 96 12.98 -4.64 3.46
CA GLN A 96 12.96 -6.05 3.06
C GLN A 96 13.33 -6.24 1.58
N ARG A 97 13.01 -5.28 0.72
CA ARG A 97 13.29 -5.31 -0.74
C ARG A 97 12.93 -6.66 -1.35
N ARG A 98 11.70 -7.11 -1.07
CA ARG A 98 11.23 -8.42 -1.52
C ARG A 98 11.22 -8.46 -3.04
N ALA A 99 11.84 -9.51 -3.59
CA ALA A 99 11.79 -9.79 -5.02
C ALA A 99 10.35 -9.87 -5.54
N SER A 100 9.39 -10.34 -4.71
CA SER A 100 7.97 -10.46 -5.05
C SER A 100 7.14 -9.18 -4.98
N ASN A 101 7.68 -8.07 -4.45
CA ASN A 101 6.95 -6.80 -4.35
C ASN A 101 6.69 -6.26 -5.76
N THR A 102 5.44 -6.09 -6.18
CA THR A 102 5.13 -5.65 -7.55
C THR A 102 5.02 -4.13 -7.69
N ALA A 103 4.83 -3.37 -6.61
CA ALA A 103 4.66 -1.91 -6.70
C ALA A 103 5.88 -1.22 -7.32
N LYS A 104 7.08 -1.74 -7.05
CA LYS A 104 8.33 -1.23 -7.64
C LYS A 104 8.38 -1.29 -9.17
N LEU A 105 7.54 -2.10 -9.82
CA LEU A 105 7.43 -2.12 -11.28
C LEU A 105 6.95 -0.77 -11.81
N LEU A 106 6.09 -0.06 -11.06
CA LEU A 106 5.58 1.25 -11.47
C LEU A 106 6.71 2.29 -11.63
N LEU A 107 7.82 2.11 -10.91
CA LEU A 107 9.01 2.96 -11.04
C LEU A 107 9.66 2.84 -12.43
N GLN A 108 9.50 1.70 -13.11
CA GLN A 108 9.96 1.50 -14.49
C GLN A 108 9.08 2.24 -15.51
N PHE A 109 7.88 2.65 -15.09
CA PHE A 109 6.91 3.44 -15.87
C PHE A 109 6.86 4.90 -15.42
N GLY A 110 7.92 5.39 -14.77
CA GLY A 110 8.08 6.80 -14.41
C GLY A 110 7.43 7.20 -13.08
N ALA A 111 6.96 6.26 -12.26
CA ALA A 111 6.44 6.59 -10.94
C ALA A 111 7.54 7.11 -10.00
N GLU A 112 7.21 8.09 -9.18
CA GLU A 112 8.08 8.63 -8.12
C GLU A 112 7.90 7.79 -6.84
N LEU A 113 9.01 7.35 -6.24
CA LEU A 113 9.01 6.59 -4.98
C LEU A 113 9.07 7.55 -3.79
N LEU A 114 8.09 7.45 -2.89
CA LEU A 114 8.05 8.17 -1.63
C LEU A 114 8.12 7.17 -0.47
N ALA A 115 9.08 7.34 0.42
CA ALA A 115 9.22 6.53 1.63
C ALA A 115 8.41 7.13 2.76
N TRP A 116 7.35 6.45 3.20
CA TRP A 116 6.49 6.95 4.27
C TRP A 116 7.23 7.09 5.59
N GLY A 117 7.04 8.23 6.26
CA GLY A 117 7.68 8.57 7.52
C GLY A 117 9.07 9.19 7.34
N VAL A 118 9.59 9.32 6.12
CA VAL A 118 10.76 10.16 5.83
C VAL A 118 10.25 11.57 5.61
N GLN A 119 10.72 12.51 6.43
CA GLN A 119 10.13 13.86 6.50
C GLN A 119 10.08 14.54 5.13
N GLU A 120 11.17 14.51 4.38
CA GLU A 120 11.26 15.15 3.05
C GLU A 120 10.26 14.55 2.05
N HIS A 121 9.94 13.26 2.18
CA HIS A 121 9.00 12.56 1.31
C HIS A 121 7.55 12.78 1.72
N ASP A 122 7.28 12.86 3.03
CA ASP A 122 5.95 13.21 3.53
C ASP A 122 5.61 14.66 3.12
N GLU A 123 6.55 15.60 3.28
CA GLU A 123 6.42 16.99 2.79
C GLU A 123 6.30 17.07 1.25
N ARG A 124 6.96 16.16 0.53
CA ARG A 124 6.81 16.04 -0.94
C ARG A 124 5.41 15.56 -1.31
N LEU A 125 4.88 14.54 -0.64
CA LEU A 125 3.53 14.03 -0.87
C LEU A 125 2.47 15.11 -0.63
N GLU A 126 2.58 15.84 0.49
CA GLU A 126 1.66 16.93 0.83
C GLU A 126 1.65 18.02 -0.25
N ARG A 127 2.84 18.44 -0.72
CA ARG A 127 2.94 19.43 -1.80
C ARG A 127 2.28 18.94 -3.09
N LEU A 128 2.57 17.72 -3.52
CA LEU A 128 2.01 17.13 -4.74
C LEU A 128 0.47 17.07 -4.70
N ILE A 129 -0.08 16.66 -3.56
CA ILE A 129 -1.53 16.67 -3.33
C ILE A 129 -2.07 18.10 -3.38
N SER A 130 -1.42 19.06 -2.73
CA SER A 130 -1.87 20.46 -2.71
C SER A 130 -1.81 21.14 -4.08
N GLU A 131 -0.86 20.75 -4.93
CA GLU A 131 -0.72 21.26 -6.29
C GLU A 131 -1.91 20.86 -7.17
N ASP A 132 -2.60 19.76 -6.85
CA ASP A 132 -3.68 19.22 -7.66
C ASP A 132 -4.66 18.34 -6.87
N LEU A 133 -5.29 18.90 -5.85
CA LEU A 133 -6.17 18.14 -4.95
C LEU A 133 -7.32 17.45 -5.71
N GLU A 134 -7.96 18.17 -6.63
CA GLU A 134 -9.11 17.67 -7.41
C GLU A 134 -8.72 16.60 -8.46
N GLY A 135 -7.48 16.63 -8.95
CA GLY A 135 -6.96 15.65 -9.91
C GLY A 135 -6.25 14.46 -9.26
N THR A 136 -6.11 14.46 -7.93
CA THR A 136 -5.37 13.43 -7.20
C THR A 136 -6.31 12.41 -6.59
N VAL A 137 -5.97 11.14 -6.76
CA VAL A 137 -6.67 10.01 -6.13
C VAL A 137 -5.69 9.10 -5.39
N VAL A 138 -6.19 8.42 -4.36
CA VAL A 138 -5.45 7.36 -3.66
C VAL A 138 -6.02 6.01 -4.06
N LEU A 139 -5.20 5.11 -4.60
CA LEU A 139 -5.60 3.72 -4.85
C LEU A 139 -5.56 2.95 -3.52
N PHE A 140 -6.70 2.88 -2.83
CA PHE A 140 -6.82 2.23 -1.54
C PHE A 140 -8.28 1.85 -1.23
N PRO A 141 -8.57 0.59 -0.84
CA PRO A 141 -9.92 0.16 -0.48
C PRO A 141 -10.32 0.64 0.91
N SER A 142 -10.73 1.91 1.01
CA SER A 142 -11.42 2.46 2.17
C SER A 142 -12.94 2.23 2.07
N LYS A 143 -13.64 2.39 3.20
CA LYS A 143 -15.11 2.30 3.27
C LYS A 143 -15.81 3.25 2.29
N ASP A 144 -15.28 4.44 2.13
CA ASP A 144 -15.85 5.50 1.29
C ASP A 144 -15.14 5.59 -0.08
N ALA A 145 -14.43 4.53 -0.49
CA ALA A 145 -13.76 4.53 -1.78
C ALA A 145 -14.77 4.44 -2.94
N VAL A 146 -14.51 5.21 -3.99
CA VAL A 146 -15.29 5.23 -5.22
C VAL A 146 -14.69 4.25 -6.23
N GLN A 147 -15.50 3.65 -7.10
CA GLN A 147 -14.97 2.80 -8.16
C GLN A 147 -14.23 3.63 -9.21
N ALA A 148 -13.05 3.19 -9.64
CA ALA A 148 -12.25 3.94 -10.61
C ALA A 148 -12.98 4.15 -11.93
N ARG A 149 -13.80 3.20 -12.38
CA ARG A 149 -14.65 3.37 -13.57
C ARG A 149 -15.65 4.51 -13.48
N GLU A 150 -16.09 4.85 -12.26
CA GLU A 150 -16.98 5.99 -12.03
C GLU A 150 -16.21 7.31 -12.17
N LEU A 151 -14.93 7.34 -11.77
CA LEU A 151 -14.05 8.48 -11.96
C LEU A 151 -13.72 8.69 -13.46
N GLY A 152 -13.41 7.61 -14.18
CA GLY A 152 -13.13 7.67 -15.62
C GLY A 152 -14.33 8.10 -16.47
N ALA A 153 -15.56 7.79 -16.04
CA ALA A 153 -16.78 8.19 -16.74
C ALA A 153 -17.21 9.65 -16.47
N GLN A 154 -16.68 10.29 -15.42
CA GLN A 154 -17.06 11.65 -15.05
C GLN A 154 -16.31 12.68 -15.90
N ALA A 155 -16.99 13.27 -16.89
CA ALA A 155 -16.39 14.31 -17.73
C ALA A 155 -15.85 15.53 -16.96
N ALA A 156 -16.35 15.79 -15.75
CA ALA A 156 -15.91 16.89 -14.89
C ALA A 156 -14.69 16.55 -14.03
N MET A 157 -14.37 15.26 -13.84
CA MET A 157 -13.24 14.81 -13.02
C MET A 157 -12.20 14.15 -13.91
N GLN A 158 -11.07 14.82 -14.08
CA GLN A 158 -9.92 14.24 -14.77
C GLN A 158 -8.88 13.84 -13.73
N VAL A 159 -8.74 12.54 -13.49
CA VAL A 159 -7.64 12.01 -12.69
C VAL A 159 -6.32 12.31 -13.41
N ARG A 160 -5.42 12.99 -12.71
CA ARG A 160 -4.09 13.39 -13.22
C ARG A 160 -2.98 12.78 -12.38
N GLN A 161 -3.26 12.48 -11.11
CA GLN A 161 -2.29 11.94 -10.16
C GLN A 161 -2.87 10.76 -9.40
N VAL A 162 -2.06 9.73 -9.20
CA VAL A 162 -2.43 8.55 -8.42
C VAL A 162 -1.37 8.30 -7.35
N VAL A 163 -1.80 8.27 -6.10
CA VAL A 163 -1.00 7.79 -4.96
C VAL A 163 -1.33 6.31 -4.75
N VAL A 164 -0.33 5.46 -4.95
CA VAL A 164 -0.40 4.01 -4.76
C VAL A 164 0.26 3.66 -3.43
N LEU A 165 -0.51 3.06 -2.52
CA LEU A 165 0.00 2.65 -1.21
C LEU A 165 0.62 1.24 -1.30
N ASP A 166 1.86 1.09 -0.85
CA ASP A 166 2.55 -0.20 -0.84
C ASP A 166 3.03 -0.60 0.56
N GLY A 167 2.48 -1.70 1.05
CA GLY A 167 2.71 -2.25 2.39
C GLY A 167 1.74 -3.39 2.68
N GLY A 168 1.88 -4.02 3.84
CA GLY A 168 0.84 -4.87 4.42
C GLY A 168 -0.39 -4.05 4.82
N TRP A 169 -1.53 -4.72 4.99
CA TRP A 169 -2.82 -4.07 5.25
C TRP A 169 -2.77 -3.03 6.38
N ARG A 170 -2.23 -3.41 7.54
CA ARG A 170 -2.08 -2.52 8.70
C ARG A 170 -1.22 -1.29 8.38
N GLU A 171 -0.19 -1.45 7.55
CA GLU A 171 0.75 -0.40 7.18
C GLU A 171 0.09 0.57 6.20
N THR A 172 -0.56 0.05 5.15
CA THR A 172 -1.30 0.86 4.18
C THR A 172 -2.46 1.61 4.81
N SER A 173 -3.15 1.03 5.81
CA SER A 173 -4.19 1.75 6.56
C SER A 173 -3.61 2.93 7.36
N ARG A 174 -2.44 2.76 7.98
CA ARG A 174 -1.77 3.86 8.71
C ARG A 174 -1.30 4.95 7.76
N MET A 175 -0.71 4.59 6.62
CA MET A 175 -0.33 5.55 5.58
C MET A 175 -1.55 6.33 5.06
N ASN A 176 -2.66 5.64 4.75
CA ASN A 176 -3.90 6.27 4.30
C ASN A 176 -4.45 7.28 5.30
N ASN A 177 -4.35 7.00 6.60
CA ASN A 177 -4.82 7.90 7.66
C ASN A 177 -3.97 9.18 7.78
N GLY A 178 -2.72 9.16 7.29
CA GLY A 178 -1.86 10.34 7.22
C GLY A 178 -2.12 11.21 5.98
N ILE A 179 -2.87 10.72 4.98
CA ILE A 179 -3.22 11.48 3.79
C ILE A 179 -4.52 12.24 4.05
N SER A 180 -4.56 13.53 3.66
CA SER A 180 -5.75 14.39 3.82
C SER A 180 -7.03 13.66 3.40
N PRO A 181 -8.11 13.66 4.20
CA PRO A 181 -9.37 13.00 3.87
C PRO A 181 -10.08 13.61 2.66
N GLU A 182 -9.67 14.81 2.22
CA GLU A 182 -10.22 15.50 1.04
C GLU A 182 -9.83 14.81 -0.27
N VAL A 183 -8.72 14.06 -0.29
CA VAL A 183 -8.29 13.32 -1.49
C VAL A 183 -9.25 12.14 -1.73
N VAL A 184 -9.73 11.97 -2.95
CA VAL A 184 -10.64 10.85 -3.25
C VAL A 184 -9.88 9.53 -3.15
N ARG A 185 -10.45 8.55 -2.43
CA ARG A 185 -9.97 7.17 -2.45
C ARG A 185 -10.70 6.41 -3.53
N CYS A 186 -9.98 5.62 -4.30
CA CYS A 186 -10.55 4.78 -5.35
C CYS A 186 -10.19 3.31 -5.16
N VAL A 187 -11.10 2.47 -5.66
CA VAL A 187 -10.94 1.03 -5.78
C VAL A 187 -11.16 0.61 -7.22
N VAL A 188 -10.67 -0.58 -7.56
CA VAL A 188 -10.86 -1.20 -8.86
C VAL A 188 -11.67 -2.48 -8.67
N ASP A 189 -12.31 -2.93 -9.74
CA ASP A 189 -12.85 -4.27 -9.80
C ASP A 189 -11.73 -5.29 -9.54
N SER A 190 -12.10 -6.42 -8.92
CA SER A 190 -11.13 -7.48 -8.60
C SER A 190 -10.39 -7.92 -9.87
N ALA A 191 -9.12 -7.53 -10.00
CA ALA A 191 -8.29 -7.98 -11.11
C ALA A 191 -8.11 -9.49 -11.00
N SER A 192 -8.66 -10.23 -11.95
CA SER A 192 -8.63 -11.69 -11.86
C SER A 192 -7.20 -12.19 -12.06
N ARG A 193 -6.80 -13.19 -11.27
CA ARG A 193 -5.50 -13.88 -11.43
C ARG A 193 -5.33 -14.46 -12.84
N ALA A 194 -6.44 -14.81 -13.49
CA ALA A 194 -6.46 -15.31 -14.86
C ALA A 194 -6.02 -14.25 -15.89
N GLU A 195 -6.26 -12.98 -15.61
CA GLU A 195 -5.94 -11.88 -16.54
C GLU A 195 -4.54 -11.30 -16.33
N LEU A 196 -4.07 -11.18 -15.08
CA LEU A 196 -2.86 -10.39 -14.76
C LEU A 196 -1.78 -11.17 -14.00
N GLY A 197 -1.98 -12.47 -13.77
CA GLY A 197 -1.04 -13.32 -13.04
C GLY A 197 -1.09 -13.15 -11.52
N GLY A 198 -0.33 -13.98 -10.80
CA GLY A 198 -0.30 -13.93 -9.33
C GLY A 198 0.81 -14.77 -8.71
N THR A 199 1.59 -14.20 -7.79
CA THR A 199 2.62 -14.95 -7.03
C THR A 199 2.01 -15.95 -6.04
N ARG A 200 2.79 -16.95 -5.59
CA ARG A 200 2.37 -18.00 -4.64
C ARG A 200 1.68 -17.49 -3.36
N LYS A 201 1.99 -16.27 -2.90
CA LYS A 201 1.35 -15.64 -1.73
C LYS A 201 -0.16 -15.39 -1.94
N TYR A 202 -0.60 -15.29 -3.19
CA TYR A 202 -1.99 -15.04 -3.59
C TYR A 202 -2.62 -16.25 -4.30
N ALA A 203 -1.97 -17.43 -4.25
CA ALA A 203 -2.40 -18.62 -4.98
C ALA A 203 -3.55 -19.41 -4.32
N GLY A 204 -4.07 -18.97 -3.16
CA GLY A 204 -5.09 -19.71 -2.41
C GLY A 204 -6.17 -18.87 -1.72
N GLY A 205 -6.36 -17.60 -2.11
CA GLY A 205 -7.31 -16.71 -1.45
C GLY A 205 -8.62 -16.52 -2.22
N CYS A 206 -9.73 -16.84 -1.55
CA CYS A 206 -11.08 -16.32 -1.81
C CYS A 206 -11.25 -14.84 -1.42
N ASP A 207 -10.20 -14.21 -0.88
CA ASP A 207 -10.15 -12.79 -0.59
C ASP A 207 -9.62 -12.03 -1.81
N GLY A 208 -10.37 -11.02 -2.28
CA GLY A 208 -10.06 -10.15 -3.43
C GLY A 208 -8.80 -9.28 -3.29
N HIS A 209 -7.74 -9.77 -2.66
CA HIS A 209 -6.45 -9.12 -2.58
C HIS A 209 -5.65 -9.32 -3.86
N VAL A 210 -5.59 -8.26 -4.66
CA VAL A 210 -4.83 -8.17 -5.90
C VAL A 210 -3.42 -7.63 -5.62
N GLN A 211 -2.42 -8.05 -6.39
CA GLN A 211 -1.07 -7.47 -6.30
C GLN A 211 -1.08 -6.00 -6.74
N THR A 212 -0.26 -5.15 -6.13
CA THR A 212 -0.28 -3.68 -6.36
C THR A 212 -0.22 -3.28 -7.83
N ALA A 213 0.69 -3.88 -8.62
CA ALA A 213 0.80 -3.57 -10.04
C ALA A 213 -0.39 -4.08 -10.86
N ALA A 214 -0.98 -5.23 -10.48
CA ALA A 214 -2.17 -5.74 -11.15
C ALA A 214 -3.39 -4.84 -10.87
N ALA A 215 -3.53 -4.36 -9.64
CA ALA A 215 -4.57 -3.37 -9.30
C ALA A 215 -4.37 -2.07 -10.09
N PHE A 216 -3.12 -1.63 -10.27
CA PHE A 216 -2.79 -0.45 -11.08
C PHE A 216 -3.11 -0.64 -12.58
N VAL A 217 -2.88 -1.82 -13.16
CA VAL A 217 -3.29 -2.11 -14.54
C VAL A 217 -4.81 -2.01 -14.69
N THR A 218 -5.58 -2.53 -13.74
CA THR A 218 -7.04 -2.38 -13.75
C THR A 218 -7.46 -0.92 -13.58
N LEU A 219 -6.76 -0.17 -12.73
CA LEU A 219 -7.00 1.26 -12.57
C LEU A 219 -6.88 2.02 -13.90
N LEU A 220 -5.81 1.79 -14.66
CA LEU A 220 -5.62 2.42 -15.97
C LEU A 220 -6.79 2.11 -16.93
N ARG A 221 -7.24 0.85 -16.97
CA ARG A 221 -8.40 0.44 -17.79
C ARG A 221 -9.67 1.16 -17.39
N GLU A 222 -9.94 1.20 -16.09
CA GLU A 222 -11.16 1.79 -15.55
C GLU A 222 -11.19 3.31 -15.68
N LEU A 223 -10.04 3.97 -15.59
CA LEU A 223 -9.92 5.40 -15.87
C LEU A 223 -10.02 5.74 -17.37
N GLY A 224 -10.02 4.72 -18.26
CA GLY A 224 -10.06 4.94 -19.70
C GLY A 224 -8.74 5.47 -20.26
N GLU A 225 -7.61 5.07 -19.67
CA GLU A 225 -6.29 5.39 -20.20
C GLU A 225 -6.04 4.71 -21.56
N GLU A 226 -5.04 5.18 -22.29
CA GLU A 226 -4.73 4.66 -23.63
C GLU A 226 -4.35 3.18 -23.58
N GLU A 227 -4.84 2.38 -24.53
CA GLU A 227 -4.56 0.94 -24.57
C GLU A 227 -3.06 0.63 -24.72
N SER A 228 -2.28 1.53 -25.34
CA SER A 228 -0.82 1.42 -25.39
C SER A 228 -0.17 1.53 -24.01
N GLU A 229 -0.69 2.37 -23.11
CA GLU A 229 -0.20 2.49 -21.74
C GLU A 229 -0.62 1.27 -20.91
N ILE A 230 -1.89 0.88 -21.00
CA ILE A 230 -2.45 -0.28 -20.29
C ILE A 230 -1.67 -1.55 -20.67
N SER A 231 -1.50 -1.80 -21.97
CA SER A 231 -0.80 -2.98 -22.46
C SER A 231 0.68 -2.98 -22.06
N ALA A 232 1.37 -1.84 -22.11
CA ALA A 232 2.76 -1.75 -21.69
C ALA A 232 2.95 -2.12 -20.21
N VAL A 233 2.11 -1.60 -19.30
CA VAL A 233 2.19 -1.94 -17.87
C VAL A 233 1.81 -3.39 -17.61
N ARG A 234 0.76 -3.90 -18.27
CA ARG A 234 0.34 -5.31 -18.20
C ARG A 234 1.47 -6.24 -18.65
N ASP A 235 2.08 -5.97 -19.80
CA ASP A 235 3.10 -6.82 -20.39
C ASP A 235 4.40 -6.74 -19.59
N GLY A 236 4.73 -5.57 -19.03
CA GLY A 236 5.80 -5.41 -18.04
C GLY A 236 5.57 -6.25 -16.78
N LEU A 237 4.34 -6.31 -16.27
CA LEU A 237 3.97 -7.16 -15.13
C LEU A 237 4.12 -8.63 -15.47
N ALA A 238 3.62 -9.08 -16.62
CA ALA A 238 3.76 -10.45 -17.07
C ALA A 238 5.24 -10.86 -17.21
N HIS A 239 6.07 -9.99 -17.81
CA HIS A 239 7.51 -10.21 -17.93
C HIS A 239 8.20 -10.31 -16.57
N PHE A 240 7.91 -9.37 -15.66
CA PHE A 240 8.44 -9.38 -14.30
C PHE A 240 8.09 -10.68 -13.56
N LEU A 241 6.82 -11.12 -13.64
CA LEU A 241 6.37 -12.35 -12.98
C LEU A 241 7.09 -13.58 -13.56
N SER A 242 7.28 -13.64 -14.88
CA SER A 242 8.05 -14.72 -15.53
C SER A 242 9.50 -14.79 -15.03
N CYS A 243 10.20 -13.65 -14.96
CA CYS A 243 11.57 -13.58 -14.43
C CYS A 243 11.64 -13.95 -12.95
N TYR A 244 10.68 -13.49 -12.14
CA TYR A 244 10.57 -13.87 -10.73
C TYR A 244 10.34 -15.38 -10.56
N GLU A 245 9.47 -15.98 -11.37
CA GLU A 245 9.20 -17.42 -11.36
C GLU A 245 10.42 -18.26 -11.74
N ALA A 246 11.17 -17.83 -12.75
CA ALA A 246 12.43 -18.47 -13.13
C ALA A 246 13.42 -18.47 -11.95
N GLN A 247 13.56 -17.34 -11.25
CA GLN A 247 14.45 -17.23 -10.09
C GLN A 247 14.04 -18.15 -8.92
N ILE A 248 12.75 -18.17 -8.56
CA ILE A 248 12.28 -19.00 -7.43
C ILE A 248 12.33 -20.50 -7.75
N ASN A 249 12.24 -20.89 -9.01
CA ASN A 249 12.36 -22.30 -9.42
C ASN A 249 13.81 -22.76 -9.39
N ARG A 250 14.76 -21.93 -9.80
CA ARG A 250 16.20 -22.22 -9.69
C ARG A 250 16.70 -22.27 -8.24
N SER A 251 16.00 -21.60 -7.32
CA SER A 251 16.34 -21.63 -5.89
C SER A 251 15.91 -22.93 -5.18
N LYS A 252 15.18 -23.81 -5.87
CA LYS A 252 14.71 -25.11 -5.35
C LYS A 252 15.55 -26.31 -5.82
N THR A 253 16.39 -26.09 -6.83
CA THR A 253 17.34 -27.07 -7.40
C THR A 253 18.72 -26.82 -6.84
#